data_AF-A0A3C1BJ69-F1
#
_entry.id   AF-A0A3C1BJ69-F1
#
_cell.length_a   1.000
_cell.length_b   1.000
_cell.length_c   1.000
_cell.angle_alpha   90.00
_cell.angle_beta   90.00
_cell.angle_gamma   90.00
#
_symmetry.space_group_name_H-M   'P 1'
#
loop_
_entity.id
_entity.type
_entity.pdbx_description
1 polymer ?
#
loop_
_entity_poly.entity_id
_entity_poly.type
_entity_poly.pdbx_seq_one_letter_code
_entity_poly.pdbx_strand_id
1 'polypeptide(L)' 'MKSLQELNNEAAAINLTIRKLVLNKHCFDEGLEEKIAVVVKITTLRETLARVQREIRIRSDE' A
#
# COMPACT_ATOMS: atom_id res chain seq x y z
N MET A 1 -9.59 7.54 -17.66
CA MET A 1 -9.78 7.30 -16.22
C MET A 1 -9.77 5.80 -15.98
N LYS A 2 -9.19 5.31 -14.88
CA LYS A 2 -9.29 3.89 -14.51
C LYS A 2 -10.75 3.53 -14.21
N SER A 3 -11.18 2.30 -14.48
CA SER A 3 -12.48 1.76 -14.06
C SER A 3 -12.51 1.50 -12.55
N LEU A 4 -13.72 1.34 -11.97
CA LEU A 4 -13.87 0.97 -10.56
C LEU A 4 -13.18 -0.37 -10.25
N GLN A 5 -13.22 -1.32 -11.19
CA GLN A 5 -12.54 -2.61 -11.05
C GLN A 5 -11.01 -2.43 -11.01
N GLU A 6 -10.45 -1.56 -11.85
CA GLU A 6 -9.02 -1.27 -11.86
C GLU A 6 -8.55 -0.61 -10.57
N LEU A 7 -9.35 0.30 -10.00
CA LEU A 7 -9.06 0.91 -8.69
C LEU A 7 -9.08 -0.12 -7.56
N ASN A 8 -10.05 -1.04 -7.56
CA ASN A 8 -10.11 -2.12 -6.58
C ASN A 8 -8.91 -3.07 -6.70
N ASN A 9 -8.51 -3.42 -7.93
CA ASN A 9 -7.32 -4.23 -8.18
C ASN A 9 -6.05 -3.53 -7.70
N GLU A 10 -5.93 -2.22 -7.92
CA GLU A 10 -4.81 -1.42 -7.43
C GLU A 10 -4.75 -1.36 -5.90
N ALA A 11 -5.89 -1.12 -5.24
CA ALA A 11 -5.97 -1.13 -3.78
C ALA A 11 -5.56 -2.50 -3.19
N ALA A 12 -5.99 -3.60 -3.82
CA ALA A 12 -5.61 -4.95 -3.44
C ALA A 12 -4.10 -5.20 -3.61
N ALA A 13 -3.51 -4.75 -4.73
CA ALA A 13 -2.09 -4.87 -5.01
C ALA A 13 -1.22 -4.08 -4.00
N ILE A 14 -1.64 -2.86 -3.65
CA ILE A 14 -0.97 -2.04 -2.64
C ILE A 14 -1.03 -2.74 -1.27
N ASN A 15 -2.19 -3.24 -0.87
CA ASN A 15 -2.35 -3.99 0.38
C ASN A 15 -1.47 -5.24 0.45
N LEU A 16 -1.40 -6.01 -0.64
CA LEU A 16 -0.53 -7.18 -0.72
C LEU A 16 0.94 -6.79 -0.56
N THR A 17 1.36 -5.68 -1.18
CA THR A 17 2.74 -5.18 -1.08
C THR A 17 3.07 -4.75 0.35
N ILE A 18 2.17 -4.03 1.03
CA ILE A 18 2.33 -3.66 2.44
C ILE A 18 2.47 -4.91 3.30
N ARG A 19 1.60 -5.92 3.11
CA ARG A 19 1.68 -7.19 3.87
C ARG A 19 3.03 -7.88 3.67
N LYS A 20 3.53 -7.98 2.44
CA LYS A 20 4.85 -8.57 2.15
C LYS A 20 5.98 -7.82 2.86
N LEU A 21 5.96 -6.48 2.85
CA LEU A 21 6.98 -5.67 3.53
C LEU A 21 6.93 -5.82 5.06
N VAL A 22 5.73 -5.93 5.64
CA VAL A 22 5.57 -6.16 7.08
C VAL A 22 6.04 -7.56 7.49
N LEU A 23 5.72 -8.58 6.70
CA LEU A 23 6.11 -9.97 6.98
C LEU A 23 7.61 -10.21 6.77
N ASN A 24 8.24 -9.54 5.81
CA ASN A 24 9.68 -9.64 5.56
C ASN A 24 10.53 -9.02 6.68
N LYS A 25 9.95 -8.15 7.52
CA LYS A 25 10.65 -7.48 8.64
C LYS A 25 11.09 -8.41 9.78
N HIS A 26 10.82 -9.72 9.68
CA HIS A 26 11.28 -10.74 10.63
C HIS A 26 12.67 -11.32 10.31
N CYS A 27 13.34 -10.85 9.27
CA CYS A 27 14.75 -11.18 9.03
C CYS A 27 15.62 -10.44 10.07
N PHE A 28 16.21 -11.19 11.00
CA PHE A 28 17.02 -10.66 12.12
C PHE A 28 18.30 -9.91 11.69
N ASP A 29 18.67 -9.99 10.40
CA ASP A 29 19.93 -9.44 9.86
C ASP A 29 19.80 -8.02 9.24
N GLU A 30 18.62 -7.39 9.25
CA GLU A 30 18.46 -6.05 8.66
C GLU A 30 19.10 -4.94 9.50
N GLY A 31 19.88 -4.08 8.83
CA GLY A 31 20.47 -2.87 9.41
C GLY A 31 19.43 -1.80 9.77
N LEU A 32 19.79 -0.83 10.62
CA LEU A 32 18.87 0.25 11.03
C LEU A 32 18.35 1.07 9.84
N GLU A 33 19.21 1.37 8.87
CA GLU A 33 18.85 2.11 7.66
C GLU A 33 17.80 1.38 6.82
N GLU A 34 17.95 0.05 6.66
CA GLU A 34 17.00 -0.79 5.94
C GLU A 34 15.64 -0.80 6.63
N LYS A 35 15.64 -0.90 7.96
CA LYS A 35 14.39 -0.82 8.76
C LYS A 35 13.68 0.51 8.58
N ILE A 36 14.43 1.62 8.53
CA ILE A 36 13.87 2.96 8.28
C ILE A 36 13.32 3.05 6.85
N ALA A 37 14.06 2.59 5.85
CA ALA A 37 13.64 2.59 4.46
C ALA A 37 12.33 1.79 4.25
N VAL A 38 12.20 0.63 4.89
CA VAL A 38 10.97 -0.18 4.86
C VAL A 38 9.80 0.58 5.49
N VAL A 39 10.01 1.27 6.62
CA VAL A 39 8.95 2.07 7.26
C VAL A 39 8.49 3.20 6.35
N VAL A 40 9.43 3.96 5.78
CA VAL A 40 9.11 5.05 4.84
C VAL A 40 8.31 4.52 3.65
N LYS A 41 8.75 3.40 3.06
CA LYS A 41 8.06 2.76 1.94
C LYS A 41 6.63 2.33 2.30
N ILE A 42 6.43 1.75 3.48
CA ILE A 42 5.10 1.37 3.97
C ILE A 42 4.21 2.61 4.12
N THR A 43 4.74 3.71 4.67
CA THR A 43 3.99 4.97 4.83
C THR A 43 3.52 5.52 3.49
N THR A 44 4.41 5.61 2.50
CA THR A 44 4.05 6.09 1.15
C THR A 44 2.99 5.19 0.47
N LEU A 45 3.07 3.87 0.67
CA LEU A 45 2.07 2.94 0.16
C LEU A 45 0.71 3.15 0.83
N ARG A 46 0.67 3.41 2.14
CA ARG A 46 -0.58 3.69 2.88
C ARG A 46 -1.24 4.99 2.43
N GLU A 47 -0.46 6.05 2.19
CA GLU A 47 -0.97 7.31 1.64
C GLU A 47 -1.58 7.11 0.25
N THR A 48 -0.92 6.31 -0.58
CA THR A 48 -1.42 5.98 -1.92
C THR A 48 -2.69 5.15 -1.85
N LEU A 49 -2.75 4.15 -0.98
CA LEU A 49 -3.95 3.37 -0.72
C LEU A 49 -5.12 4.25 -0.30
N ALA A 50 -4.90 5.20 0.62
CA ALA A 50 -5.93 6.11 1.08
C ALA A 50 -6.49 6.99 -0.06
N ARG A 51 -5.64 7.44 -1.00
CA ARG A 51 -6.08 8.17 -2.18
C ARG A 51 -6.96 7.31 -3.09
N VAL A 52 -6.53 6.10 -3.40
CA VAL A 52 -7.29 5.14 -4.24
C VAL A 52 -8.64 4.80 -3.58
N GLN A 53 -8.66 4.56 -2.27
CA GLN A 53 -9.88 4.26 -1.53
C GLN A 53 -10.87 5.42 -1.52
N ARG A 54 -10.39 6.68 -1.42
CA ARG A 54 -11.26 7.85 -1.55
C ARG A 54 -11.88 7.94 -2.95
N GLU A 55 -11.09 7.67 -3.99
CA GLU A 55 -11.58 7.67 -5.37
C GLU A 55 -12.63 6.58 -5.61
N ILE A 56 -12.41 5.37 -5.09
CA ILE A 56 -13.40 4.28 -5.11
C ILE A 56 -14.70 4.72 -4.44
N ARG A 57 -14.60 5.33 -3.25
CA ARG A 57 -15.78 5.78 -2.50
C ARG A 57 -16.60 6.80 -3.30
N ILE A 58 -15.96 7.85 -3.81
CA ILE A 58 -16.65 8.90 -4.59
C ILE A 58 -17.42 8.28 -5.76
N ARG A 59 -16.81 7.33 -6.49
CA ARG A 59 -17.41 6.70 -7.67
C ARG A 59 -18.39 5.58 -7.37
N SER A 60 -18.41 5.06 -6.14
CA SER A 60 -19.39 4.05 -5.72
C SER A 60 -20.67 4.69 -5.17
N ASP A 61 -20.57 5.95 -4.74
CA ASP A 61 -21.68 6.78 -4.26
C ASP A 61 -22.36 7.57 -5.41
N GLU A 62 -21.82 7.51 -6.65
CA GLU A 62 -22.38 8.05 -7.91
C GLU A 62 -23.25 7.02 -8.64
#